data_AF-A0ABD4RX47-F1
#
_entry.id   AF-A0ABD4RX47-F1
#
_cell.length_a   1.000
_cell.length_b   1.000
_cell.length_c   1.000
_cell.angle_alpha   90.00
_cell.angle_beta   90.00
_cell.angle_gamma   90.00
#
_symmetry.space_group_name_H-M   'P 1'
#
loop_
_entity.id
_entity.type
_entity.pdbx_description
1 polymer ?
#
loop_
_entity_poly.entity_id
_entity_poly.type
_entity_poly.pdbx_seq_one_letter_code
_entity_poly.pdbx_strand_id
1 'polypeptide(L)'
;MGVKKLGIIATTGVIALANTGIGFADTKIEEVKLAGEDRIDTSLKISSYKWQNAENAVLINSNTIADALCSAPLATAKNAPVLLTEKDRLNTKTKKEIIRLGVKNIYIIGSTNTISANVEKELNNLNINVKRIGGTDRIDTSLKIAKELENVDSVAVVNGYKGLADAVSIASPAKSNTAILFADKDNLNKNIEDYAKTFNKTYVVGGESSVSKNVVNKLKNVIRFAGADRTDTNAKVMDYFYSDKALNNVFVAKNGMVGEGDLIDALSVGPVGAKEDSPVLLADKTLSTSQKNFIKKHEFSKVTQVGDGGNENVFREILNILKGEEVPGAITNAEFRNKLPELGWQLEGETTYVYMQKNKEGTGNIQMGIINAEDTGIYIGLLGDSPEFSASVKECLKLILPTKGGELYNILKGKFEDQILQLDGKKVEVKIGDMGYYVDIYNN
;
A
#
# COMPACT_ATOMS: atom_id res chain seq x y z
N MET A 1 -44.85 -46.13 53.46
CA MET A 1 -44.26 -45.59 54.71
C MET A 1 -42.78 -45.99 54.73
N GLY A 2 -41.85 -45.03 54.85
CA GLY A 2 -40.45 -45.32 55.19
C GLY A 2 -39.39 -44.83 54.19
N VAL A 3 -38.88 -43.62 54.42
CA VAL A 3 -37.71 -42.99 53.77
C VAL A 3 -36.41 -43.73 54.14
N LYS A 4 -35.46 -43.89 53.20
CA LYS A 4 -34.02 -43.92 53.55
C LYS A 4 -33.16 -43.20 52.50
N LYS A 5 -32.36 -42.26 53.02
CA LYS A 5 -31.39 -41.36 52.37
C LYS A 5 -30.27 -42.16 51.67
N LEU A 6 -29.89 -41.74 50.46
CA LEU A 6 -28.61 -42.11 49.85
C LEU A 6 -27.53 -41.11 50.24
N GLY A 7 -26.45 -41.62 50.82
CA GLY A 7 -25.26 -40.86 51.19
C GLY A 7 -24.39 -40.54 49.98
N ILE A 8 -23.84 -39.33 49.99
CA ILE A 8 -22.83 -38.82 49.07
C ILE A 8 -21.49 -39.46 49.43
N ILE A 9 -20.85 -40.15 48.48
CA ILE A 9 -19.43 -40.49 48.55
C ILE A 9 -18.72 -39.61 47.52
N ALA A 10 -17.94 -38.65 48.01
CA ALA A 10 -17.06 -37.84 47.20
C ALA A 10 -15.78 -38.61 46.91
N THR A 11 -15.59 -39.04 45.67
CA THR A 11 -14.29 -39.49 45.16
C THR A 11 -13.64 -38.35 44.39
N THR A 12 -12.53 -37.84 44.93
CA THR A 12 -11.64 -36.85 44.31
C THR A 12 -11.05 -37.42 43.01
N GLY A 13 -11.65 -37.06 41.87
CA GLY A 13 -11.07 -37.30 40.56
C GLY A 13 -10.08 -36.19 40.23
N VAL A 14 -8.79 -36.54 40.19
CA VAL A 14 -7.76 -35.68 39.59
C VAL A 14 -7.92 -35.80 38.07
N ILE A 15 -8.55 -34.80 37.45
CA ILE A 15 -8.52 -34.65 35.99
C ILE A 15 -7.13 -34.10 35.64
N ALA A 16 -6.25 -34.96 35.14
CA ALA A 16 -5.05 -34.53 34.47
C ALA A 16 -5.46 -33.81 33.18
N LEU A 17 -5.47 -32.48 33.20
CA LEU A 17 -5.50 -31.66 32.00
C LEU A 17 -4.19 -31.92 31.25
N ALA A 18 -4.23 -32.78 30.24
CA ALA A 18 -3.18 -32.86 29.26
C ALA A 18 -3.14 -31.50 28.55
N ASN A 19 -2.12 -30.69 28.86
CA ASN A 19 -1.73 -29.56 28.03
C ASN A 19 -1.27 -30.12 26.68
N THR A 20 -2.23 -30.37 25.78
CA THR A 20 -1.93 -30.35 24.36
C THR A 20 -1.66 -28.89 24.03
N GLY A 21 -0.40 -28.49 24.18
CA GLY A 21 0.09 -27.29 23.54
C GLY A 21 -0.17 -27.47 22.05
N ILE A 22 -1.27 -26.90 21.57
CA ILE A 22 -1.44 -26.60 20.16
C ILE A 22 -0.34 -25.59 19.90
N GLY A 23 0.79 -26.06 19.40
CA GLY A 23 1.78 -25.17 18.83
C GLY A 23 1.07 -24.45 17.71
N PHE A 24 0.72 -23.19 17.91
CA PHE A 24 0.47 -22.29 16.81
C PHE A 24 1.76 -22.32 16.00
N ALA A 25 1.72 -22.95 14.83
CA ALA A 25 2.78 -22.77 13.87
C ALA A 25 2.90 -21.27 13.66
N ASP A 26 4.08 -20.73 13.91
CA ASP A 26 4.42 -19.35 13.61
C ASP A 26 4.30 -19.22 12.09
N THR A 27 3.11 -18.86 11.60
CA THR A 27 2.81 -18.82 10.17
C THR A 27 3.61 -17.67 9.59
N LYS A 28 4.80 -18.00 9.08
CA LYS A 28 5.69 -17.03 8.48
C LYS A 28 5.00 -16.39 7.29
N ILE A 29 4.62 -15.12 7.44
CA ILE A 29 4.09 -14.28 6.38
C ILE A 29 5.22 -14.02 5.37
N GLU A 30 4.99 -14.32 4.11
CA GLU A 30 5.91 -14.02 3.02
C GLU A 30 5.85 -12.51 2.71
N GLU A 31 7.00 -11.84 2.85
CA GLU A 31 7.15 -10.42 2.57
C GLU A 31 7.75 -10.26 1.16
N VAL A 32 6.99 -9.66 0.24
CA VAL A 32 7.43 -9.43 -1.14
C VAL A 32 7.49 -7.94 -1.43
N LYS A 33 8.53 -7.52 -2.14
CA LYS A 33 8.68 -6.12 -2.60
C LYS A 33 8.83 -6.06 -4.12
N LEU A 34 7.87 -5.40 -4.77
CA LEU A 34 7.83 -5.12 -6.20
C LEU A 34 8.03 -3.61 -6.43
N ALA A 35 9.27 -3.13 -6.28
CA ALA A 35 9.61 -1.72 -6.45
C ALA A 35 10.94 -1.55 -7.16
N GLY A 36 10.98 -0.75 -8.22
CA GLY A 36 12.17 -0.42 -9.01
C GLY A 36 12.74 0.96 -8.71
N GLU A 37 13.74 1.40 -9.49
CA GLU A 37 14.30 2.76 -9.38
C GLU A 37 13.27 3.82 -9.78
N ASP A 38 12.37 3.47 -10.70
CA ASP A 38 11.27 4.30 -11.16
C ASP A 38 10.00 3.46 -11.42
N ARG A 39 8.92 4.13 -11.83
CA ARG A 39 7.65 3.51 -12.20
C ARG A 39 7.78 2.47 -13.33
N ILE A 40 8.68 2.69 -14.28
CA ILE A 40 8.91 1.74 -15.38
C ILE A 40 9.51 0.47 -14.79
N ASP A 41 10.60 0.56 -14.03
CA ASP A 41 11.21 -0.60 -13.38
C ASP A 41 10.25 -1.33 -12.44
N THR A 42 9.41 -0.60 -11.69
CA THR A 42 8.34 -1.21 -10.87
C THR A 42 7.39 -2.03 -11.74
N SER A 43 6.94 -1.50 -12.87
CA SER A 43 6.08 -2.25 -13.82
C SER A 43 6.77 -3.51 -14.37
N LEU A 44 8.09 -3.48 -14.60
CA LEU A 44 8.85 -4.64 -15.06
C LEU A 44 9.00 -5.71 -13.97
N LYS A 45 9.18 -5.29 -12.70
CA LYS A 45 9.18 -6.21 -11.55
C LYS A 45 7.83 -6.88 -11.35
N ILE A 46 6.73 -6.12 -11.48
CA ILE A 46 5.36 -6.68 -11.46
C ILE A 46 5.17 -7.68 -12.61
N SER A 47 5.62 -7.33 -13.81
CA SER A 47 5.58 -8.23 -14.96
C SER A 47 6.35 -9.54 -14.69
N SER A 48 7.59 -9.45 -14.24
CA SER A 48 8.44 -10.61 -13.95
C SER A 48 7.92 -11.47 -12.78
N TYR A 49 7.23 -10.85 -11.81
CA TYR A 49 6.60 -11.55 -10.70
C TYR A 49 5.53 -12.55 -11.17
N LYS A 50 4.72 -12.17 -12.16
CA LYS A 50 3.55 -12.96 -12.58
C LYS A 50 3.67 -13.65 -13.94
N TRP A 51 4.52 -13.15 -14.85
CA TRP A 51 4.67 -13.66 -16.21
C TRP A 51 6.10 -14.06 -16.53
N GLN A 52 6.30 -15.36 -16.72
CA GLN A 52 7.50 -15.88 -17.37
C GLN A 52 7.44 -15.63 -18.89
N ASN A 53 6.25 -15.83 -19.49
CA ASN A 53 5.92 -15.50 -20.86
C ASN A 53 4.53 -14.84 -20.91
N ALA A 54 4.28 -13.99 -21.90
CA ALA A 54 2.98 -13.40 -22.16
C ALA A 54 2.82 -13.10 -23.65
N GLU A 55 1.79 -13.64 -24.29
CA GLU A 55 1.50 -13.36 -25.71
C GLU A 55 1.05 -11.91 -25.92
N ASN A 56 0.41 -11.32 -24.91
CA ASN A 56 -0.16 -9.99 -24.96
C ASN A 56 0.50 -9.08 -23.91
N ALA A 57 0.63 -7.79 -24.20
CA ALA A 57 0.94 -6.75 -23.22
C ALA A 57 0.04 -5.53 -23.41
N VAL A 58 -0.27 -4.82 -22.32
CA VAL A 58 -0.93 -3.51 -22.36
C VAL A 58 0.14 -2.44 -22.16
N LEU A 59 0.23 -1.47 -23.07
CA LEU A 59 1.24 -0.41 -23.04
C LEU A 59 0.60 0.93 -22.71
N ILE A 60 1.10 1.59 -21.66
CA ILE A 60 0.57 2.84 -21.12
C ILE A 60 1.69 3.88 -21.02
N ASN A 61 1.33 5.16 -21.14
CA ASN A 61 2.29 6.24 -20.94
C ASN A 61 2.66 6.36 -19.45
N SER A 62 3.96 6.42 -19.16
CA SER A 62 4.47 6.51 -17.79
C SER A 62 4.07 7.79 -17.05
N ASN A 63 3.78 8.87 -17.76
CA ASN A 63 3.52 10.21 -17.22
C ASN A 63 2.03 10.62 -17.27
N THR A 64 1.23 9.99 -18.13
CA THR A 64 -0.20 10.32 -18.31
C THR A 64 -1.05 9.07 -18.20
N ILE A 65 -1.52 8.78 -16.99
CA ILE A 65 -2.14 7.49 -16.66
C ILE A 65 -3.67 7.51 -16.64
N ALA A 66 -4.28 8.70 -16.62
CA ALA A 66 -5.72 8.85 -16.36
C ALA A 66 -6.59 8.04 -17.34
N ASP A 67 -6.27 8.08 -18.63
CA ASP A 67 -6.96 7.34 -19.70
C ASP A 67 -6.88 5.82 -19.52
N ALA A 68 -5.89 5.35 -18.76
CA ALA A 68 -5.54 3.95 -18.66
C ALA A 68 -5.87 3.31 -17.31
N LEU A 69 -6.37 4.06 -16.33
CA LEU A 69 -6.75 3.52 -15.02
C LEU A 69 -7.89 2.48 -15.10
N CYS A 70 -8.66 2.49 -16.18
CA CYS A 70 -9.69 1.51 -16.50
C CYS A 70 -9.20 0.30 -17.34
N SER A 71 -7.89 0.17 -17.58
CA SER A 71 -7.34 -0.88 -18.46
C SER A 71 -7.11 -2.23 -17.77
N ALA A 72 -7.18 -2.30 -16.44
CA ALA A 72 -6.93 -3.54 -15.71
C ALA A 72 -7.85 -4.71 -16.14
N PRO A 73 -9.16 -4.50 -16.43
CA PRO A 73 -9.98 -5.57 -16.97
C PRO A 73 -9.53 -6.09 -18.33
N LEU A 74 -9.07 -5.19 -19.22
CA LEU A 74 -8.55 -5.58 -20.53
C LEU A 74 -7.25 -6.38 -20.38
N ALA A 75 -6.33 -5.89 -19.55
CA ALA A 75 -5.08 -6.59 -19.26
C ALA A 75 -5.36 -7.99 -18.67
N THR A 76 -6.32 -8.10 -17.76
CA THR A 76 -6.75 -9.38 -17.18
C THR A 76 -7.35 -10.30 -18.24
N ALA A 77 -8.28 -9.80 -19.07
CA ALA A 77 -8.93 -10.56 -20.14
C ALA A 77 -7.93 -11.10 -21.18
N LYS A 78 -6.86 -10.34 -21.46
CA LYS A 78 -5.79 -10.73 -22.39
C LYS A 78 -4.63 -11.46 -21.71
N ASN A 79 -4.73 -11.75 -20.40
CA ASN A 79 -3.68 -12.36 -19.61
C ASN A 79 -2.31 -11.64 -19.78
N ALA A 80 -2.36 -10.31 -19.74
CA ALA A 80 -1.28 -9.42 -20.15
C ALA A 80 -0.73 -8.62 -18.95
N PRO A 81 0.60 -8.43 -18.85
CA PRO A 81 1.16 -7.41 -17.97
C PRO A 81 0.84 -6.00 -18.50
N VAL A 82 0.79 -5.04 -17.58
CA VAL A 82 0.80 -3.62 -17.88
C VAL A 82 2.23 -3.13 -17.88
N LEU A 83 2.71 -2.69 -19.04
CA LEU A 83 4.04 -2.14 -19.25
C LEU A 83 3.95 -0.64 -19.52
N LEU A 84 5.03 0.08 -19.21
CA LEU A 84 5.07 1.53 -19.28
C LEU A 84 6.10 2.02 -20.29
N THR A 85 5.83 3.16 -20.94
CA THR A 85 6.77 3.82 -21.84
C THR A 85 6.58 5.32 -21.83
N GLU A 86 7.57 6.08 -22.28
CA GLU A 86 7.43 7.51 -22.50
C GLU A 86 6.62 7.81 -23.78
N LYS A 87 6.14 9.05 -23.92
CA LYS A 87 5.27 9.47 -25.03
C LYS A 87 5.89 9.19 -26.40
N ASP A 88 7.13 9.61 -26.60
CA ASP A 88 7.75 9.72 -27.93
C ASP A 88 8.83 8.67 -28.19
N ARG A 89 9.01 7.71 -27.29
CA ARG A 89 10.05 6.68 -27.38
C ARG A 89 9.59 5.40 -26.70
N LEU A 90 9.84 4.25 -27.33
CA LEU A 90 9.71 2.97 -26.65
C LEU A 90 10.84 2.82 -25.63
N ASN A 91 10.53 2.81 -24.33
CA ASN A 91 11.54 2.69 -23.29
C ASN A 91 12.40 1.44 -23.52
N THR A 92 13.72 1.58 -23.39
CA THR A 92 14.65 0.47 -23.69
C THR A 92 14.46 -0.71 -22.74
N LYS A 93 14.15 -0.45 -21.45
CA LYS A 93 13.90 -1.51 -20.47
C LYS A 93 12.57 -2.23 -20.79
N THR A 94 11.53 -1.47 -21.14
CA THR A 94 10.24 -2.03 -21.59
C THR A 94 10.38 -2.87 -22.87
N LYS A 95 11.17 -2.41 -23.83
CA LYS A 95 11.48 -3.18 -25.05
C LYS A 95 12.13 -4.52 -24.73
N LYS A 96 13.08 -4.55 -23.78
CA LYS A 96 13.71 -5.81 -23.34
C LYS A 96 12.70 -6.74 -22.69
N GLU A 97 11.78 -6.20 -21.88
CA GLU A 97 10.73 -6.99 -21.24
C GLU A 97 9.75 -7.59 -22.25
N ILE A 98 9.33 -6.81 -23.25
CA ILE A 98 8.50 -7.27 -24.37
C ILE A 98 9.15 -8.48 -25.08
N ILE A 99 10.47 -8.42 -25.31
CA ILE A 99 11.24 -9.51 -25.92
C ILE A 99 11.32 -10.72 -24.97
N ARG A 100 11.63 -10.50 -23.68
CA ARG A 100 11.72 -11.56 -22.66
C ARG A 100 10.43 -12.36 -22.57
N LEU A 101 9.29 -11.67 -22.56
CA LEU A 101 7.96 -12.26 -22.46
C LEU A 101 7.52 -12.98 -23.74
N GLY A 102 8.18 -12.73 -24.88
CA GLY A 102 7.76 -13.26 -26.17
C GLY A 102 6.46 -12.64 -26.70
N VAL A 103 6.17 -11.39 -26.35
CA VAL A 103 4.92 -10.69 -26.72
C VAL A 103 4.72 -10.66 -28.23
N LYS A 104 3.48 -10.95 -28.66
CA LYS A 104 3.01 -10.92 -30.05
C LYS A 104 2.02 -9.81 -30.31
N ASN A 105 1.21 -9.44 -29.31
CA ASN A 105 0.22 -8.39 -29.44
C ASN A 105 0.40 -7.33 -28.36
N ILE A 106 0.34 -6.05 -28.73
CA ILE A 106 0.37 -4.93 -27.79
C ILE A 106 -0.88 -4.07 -27.95
N TYR A 107 -1.54 -3.82 -26.82
CA TYR A 107 -2.66 -2.90 -26.72
C TYR A 107 -2.16 -1.56 -26.17
N ILE A 108 -2.02 -0.55 -27.04
CA ILE A 108 -1.64 0.81 -26.62
C ILE A 108 -2.88 1.52 -26.10
N ILE A 109 -2.84 2.01 -24.86
CA ILE A 109 -3.95 2.77 -24.29
C ILE A 109 -3.72 4.27 -24.45
N GLY A 110 -4.70 4.95 -25.04
CA GLY A 110 -4.68 6.39 -25.29
C GLY A 110 -4.41 6.76 -26.75
N SER A 111 -4.63 8.04 -27.04
CA SER A 111 -4.42 8.61 -28.37
C SER A 111 -2.93 8.73 -28.74
N THR A 112 -2.64 9.18 -29.95
CA THR A 112 -1.28 9.53 -30.37
C THR A 112 -0.67 10.69 -29.60
N ASN A 113 -1.49 11.49 -28.90
CA ASN A 113 -1.01 12.52 -27.98
C ASN A 113 -0.49 11.93 -26.67
N THR A 114 -0.94 10.72 -26.32
CA THR A 114 -0.54 9.99 -25.12
C THR A 114 0.68 9.12 -25.41
N ILE A 115 0.64 8.30 -26.46
CA ILE A 115 1.80 7.53 -26.95
C ILE A 115 1.88 7.75 -28.45
N SER A 116 2.98 8.30 -28.95
CA SER A 116 3.08 8.74 -30.35
C SER A 116 3.04 7.57 -31.34
N ALA A 117 2.81 7.91 -32.60
CA ALA A 117 2.88 6.94 -33.70
C ALA A 117 4.30 6.38 -33.90
N ASN A 118 5.34 7.06 -33.40
CA ASN A 118 6.72 6.56 -33.48
C ASN A 118 6.91 5.32 -32.61
N VAL A 119 6.36 5.30 -31.39
CA VAL A 119 6.39 4.13 -30.51
C VAL A 119 5.68 2.94 -31.15
N GLU A 120 4.51 3.18 -31.76
CA GLU A 120 3.78 2.15 -32.51
C GLU A 120 4.58 1.62 -33.70
N LYS A 121 5.26 2.49 -34.45
CA LYS A 121 6.17 2.09 -35.54
C LYS A 121 7.34 1.25 -35.01
N GLU A 122 7.95 1.63 -33.89
CA GLU A 122 9.02 0.85 -33.26
C GLU A 122 8.56 -0.56 -32.88
N LEU A 123 7.34 -0.71 -32.36
CA LEU A 123 6.74 -2.00 -32.02
C LEU A 123 6.43 -2.85 -33.27
N ASN A 124 5.86 -2.24 -34.31
CA ASN A 124 5.59 -2.94 -35.58
C ASN A 124 6.89 -3.44 -36.22
N ASN A 125 7.99 -2.68 -36.12
CA ASN A 125 9.32 -3.13 -36.59
C ASN A 125 9.88 -4.33 -35.80
N LEU A 126 9.31 -4.64 -34.63
CA LEU A 126 9.61 -5.87 -33.87
C LEU A 126 8.67 -7.04 -34.25
N ASN A 127 7.87 -6.89 -35.32
CA ASN A 127 6.83 -7.84 -35.74
C ASN A 127 5.76 -8.09 -34.66
N ILE A 128 5.43 -7.05 -33.89
CA ILE A 128 4.36 -7.08 -32.90
C ILE A 128 3.10 -6.51 -33.53
N ASN A 129 1.97 -7.18 -33.33
CA ASN A 129 0.66 -6.67 -33.73
C ASN A 129 0.23 -5.59 -32.74
N VAL A 130 0.12 -4.35 -33.19
CA VAL A 130 -0.29 -3.24 -32.33
C VAL A 130 -1.76 -2.91 -32.54
N LYS A 131 -2.53 -2.83 -31.44
CA LYS A 131 -3.89 -2.29 -31.42
C LYS A 131 -3.93 -1.07 -30.49
N ARG A 132 -4.21 0.10 -31.05
CA ARG A 132 -4.40 1.32 -30.27
C ARG A 132 -5.86 1.48 -29.84
N ILE A 133 -6.07 1.70 -28.55
CA ILE A 133 -7.39 1.94 -27.95
C ILE A 133 -7.34 3.32 -27.30
N GLY A 134 -7.75 4.33 -28.08
CA GLY A 134 -7.75 5.73 -27.66
C GLY A 134 -8.99 6.46 -28.13
N GLY A 135 -9.56 7.26 -27.23
CA GLY A 135 -10.72 8.11 -27.49
C GLY A 135 -10.37 9.58 -27.71
N THR A 136 -11.40 10.39 -27.99
CA THR A 136 -11.28 11.85 -28.00
C THR A 136 -10.98 12.42 -26.60
N ASP A 137 -11.41 11.70 -25.57
CA ASP A 137 -11.11 11.96 -24.17
C ASP A 137 -11.06 10.63 -23.39
N ARG A 138 -10.87 10.74 -22.08
CA ARG A 138 -10.85 9.59 -21.17
C ARG A 138 -12.19 8.86 -21.05
N ILE A 139 -13.31 9.56 -21.24
CA ILE A 139 -14.64 8.93 -21.23
C ILE A 139 -14.79 8.03 -22.46
N ASP A 140 -14.52 8.53 -23.65
CA ASP A 140 -14.54 7.75 -24.89
C ASP A 140 -13.50 6.60 -24.85
N THR A 141 -12.31 6.86 -24.29
CA THR A 141 -11.29 5.81 -24.10
C THR A 141 -11.81 4.69 -23.20
N SER A 142 -12.46 5.01 -22.08
CA SER A 142 -13.03 4.00 -21.17
C SER A 142 -14.10 3.14 -21.85
N LEU A 143 -14.96 3.74 -22.70
CA LEU A 143 -15.95 3.00 -23.47
C LEU A 143 -15.30 2.08 -24.51
N LYS A 144 -14.26 2.56 -25.18
CA LYS A 144 -13.53 1.76 -26.18
C LYS A 144 -12.85 0.57 -25.51
N ILE A 145 -12.21 0.74 -24.36
CA ILE A 145 -11.64 -0.36 -23.57
C ILE A 145 -12.75 -1.34 -23.16
N ALA A 146 -13.89 -0.85 -22.68
CA ALA A 146 -15.00 -1.71 -22.27
C ALA A 146 -15.53 -2.58 -23.42
N LYS A 147 -15.59 -2.04 -24.65
CA LYS A 147 -16.03 -2.77 -25.85
C LYS A 147 -15.04 -3.83 -26.34
N GLU A 148 -13.80 -3.84 -25.85
CA GLU A 148 -12.80 -4.87 -26.13
C GLU A 148 -12.91 -6.08 -25.20
N LEU A 149 -13.74 -5.99 -24.16
CA LEU A 149 -13.96 -7.07 -23.22
C LEU A 149 -15.02 -8.04 -23.75
N GLU A 150 -14.76 -9.32 -23.52
CA GLU A 150 -15.69 -10.41 -23.77
C GLU A 150 -16.18 -10.96 -22.41
N ASN A 151 -17.39 -11.52 -22.37
CA ASN A 151 -17.97 -12.12 -21.15
C ASN A 151 -18.04 -11.15 -19.96
N VAL A 152 -18.54 -9.93 -20.21
CA VAL A 152 -18.77 -8.93 -19.17
C VAL A 152 -20.12 -9.20 -18.50
N ASP A 153 -20.14 -9.26 -17.17
CA ASP A 153 -21.34 -9.47 -16.36
C ASP A 153 -21.91 -8.16 -15.80
N SER A 154 -21.03 -7.17 -15.61
CA SER A 154 -21.37 -5.93 -14.92
C SER A 154 -20.48 -4.77 -15.35
N VAL A 155 -20.87 -3.56 -14.93
CA VAL A 155 -20.08 -2.34 -15.17
C VAL A 155 -19.79 -1.62 -13.86
N ALA A 156 -18.64 -0.98 -13.77
CA ALA A 156 -18.29 -0.04 -12.71
C ALA A 156 -18.21 1.36 -13.31
N VAL A 157 -18.95 2.32 -12.73
CA VAL A 157 -18.93 3.73 -13.13
C VAL A 157 -18.20 4.54 -12.07
N VAL A 158 -17.18 5.28 -12.50
CA VAL A 158 -16.32 6.10 -11.63
C VAL A 158 -16.11 7.48 -12.25
N ASN A 159 -15.72 8.48 -11.46
CA ASN A 159 -15.41 9.79 -12.01
C ASN A 159 -14.04 9.77 -12.70
N GLY A 160 -14.03 10.01 -14.01
CA GLY A 160 -12.81 9.96 -14.82
C GLY A 160 -11.84 11.12 -14.57
N TYR A 161 -12.25 12.22 -13.93
CA TYR A 161 -11.44 13.43 -13.79
C TYR A 161 -10.96 13.71 -12.35
N LYS A 162 -11.77 13.37 -11.36
CA LYS A 162 -11.50 13.64 -9.93
C LYS A 162 -11.55 12.38 -9.05
N GLY A 163 -11.98 11.24 -9.61
CA GLY A 163 -12.14 9.97 -8.89
C GLY A 163 -11.14 8.89 -9.35
N LEU A 164 -9.92 9.28 -9.74
CA LEU A 164 -8.95 8.33 -10.30
C LEU A 164 -8.57 7.20 -9.32
N ALA A 165 -8.49 7.49 -8.02
CA ALA A 165 -8.26 6.46 -7.01
C ALA A 165 -9.44 5.48 -6.86
N ASP A 166 -10.68 5.92 -7.15
CA ASP A 166 -11.87 5.08 -7.17
C ASP A 166 -11.80 4.07 -8.33
N ALA A 167 -11.26 4.50 -9.49
CA ALA A 167 -11.03 3.63 -10.65
C ALA A 167 -10.04 2.50 -10.33
N VAL A 168 -8.95 2.81 -9.62
CA VAL A 168 -7.95 1.79 -9.27
C VAL A 168 -8.42 0.88 -8.13
N SER A 169 -9.27 1.39 -7.23
CA SER A 169 -9.84 0.57 -6.15
C SER A 169 -10.65 -0.61 -6.67
N ILE A 170 -11.36 -0.45 -7.79
CA ILE A 170 -12.15 -1.52 -8.43
C ILE A 170 -11.35 -2.33 -9.46
N ALA A 171 -10.12 -1.94 -9.79
CA ALA A 171 -9.34 -2.53 -10.88
C ALA A 171 -9.06 -4.04 -10.71
N SER A 172 -8.58 -4.47 -9.55
CA SER A 172 -8.36 -5.89 -9.23
C SER A 172 -9.68 -6.68 -9.13
N PRO A 173 -10.67 -6.28 -8.30
CA PRO A 173 -11.91 -7.05 -8.16
C PRO A 173 -12.78 -7.05 -9.42
N ALA A 174 -12.61 -6.09 -10.33
CA ALA A 174 -13.29 -6.08 -11.62
C ALA A 174 -12.94 -7.29 -12.49
N LYS A 175 -11.75 -7.89 -12.29
CA LYS A 175 -11.21 -8.97 -13.12
C LYS A 175 -11.43 -8.67 -14.60
N SER A 176 -11.79 -9.65 -15.42
CA SER A 176 -12.19 -9.42 -16.82
C SER A 176 -13.70 -9.24 -17.01
N ASN A 177 -14.52 -9.47 -15.98
CA ASN A 177 -15.98 -9.55 -16.11
C ASN A 177 -16.72 -8.27 -15.65
N THR A 178 -16.00 -7.26 -15.18
CA THR A 178 -16.56 -5.94 -14.88
C THR A 178 -15.85 -4.88 -15.70
N ALA A 179 -16.57 -4.22 -16.62
CA ALA A 179 -16.00 -3.12 -17.39
C ALA A 179 -15.97 -1.83 -16.57
N ILE A 180 -14.86 -1.09 -16.60
CA ILE A 180 -14.73 0.19 -15.89
C ILE A 180 -15.00 1.34 -16.87
N LEU A 181 -16.03 2.13 -16.58
CA LEU A 181 -16.52 3.24 -17.39
C LEU A 181 -16.33 4.56 -16.63
N PHE A 182 -15.90 5.60 -17.34
CA PHE A 182 -15.74 6.93 -16.78
C PHE A 182 -16.99 7.79 -17.01
N ALA A 183 -17.33 8.55 -15.97
CA ALA A 183 -18.32 9.61 -15.99
C ALA A 183 -17.69 10.94 -15.53
N ASP A 184 -18.42 12.03 -15.75
CA ASP A 184 -18.22 13.27 -15.02
C ASP A 184 -19.09 13.24 -13.74
N LYS A 185 -18.90 14.21 -12.84
CA LYS A 185 -19.65 14.32 -11.60
C LYS A 185 -21.15 14.32 -11.82
N ASP A 186 -21.62 15.20 -12.69
CA ASP A 186 -23.05 15.45 -12.88
C ASP A 186 -23.58 14.95 -14.22
N ASN A 187 -22.70 14.46 -15.10
CA ASN A 187 -23.05 14.03 -16.44
C ASN A 187 -22.53 12.64 -16.77
N LEU A 188 -23.41 11.85 -17.39
CA LEU A 188 -23.11 10.56 -17.97
C LEU A 188 -23.30 10.66 -19.48
N ASN A 189 -22.22 10.45 -20.23
CA ASN A 189 -22.28 10.43 -21.69
C ASN A 189 -23.31 9.38 -22.17
N LYS A 190 -24.12 9.72 -23.18
CA LYS A 190 -25.20 8.86 -23.66
C LYS A 190 -24.71 7.47 -24.11
N ASN A 191 -23.54 7.39 -24.73
CA ASN A 191 -22.97 6.12 -25.16
C ASN A 191 -22.52 5.25 -23.97
N ILE A 192 -22.03 5.88 -22.90
CA ILE A 192 -21.72 5.19 -21.63
C ILE A 192 -23.01 4.70 -20.98
N GLU A 193 -24.04 5.56 -20.91
CA GLU A 193 -25.35 5.22 -20.36
C GLU A 193 -25.97 4.03 -21.10
N ASP A 194 -25.97 4.06 -22.43
CA ASP A 194 -26.53 2.99 -23.26
C ASP A 194 -25.77 1.68 -23.06
N TYR A 195 -24.44 1.73 -23.06
CA TYR A 195 -23.60 0.56 -22.81
C TYR A 195 -23.85 -0.01 -21.41
N ALA A 196 -23.84 0.83 -20.37
CA ALA A 196 -24.09 0.41 -18.99
C ALA A 196 -25.47 -0.23 -18.81
N LYS A 197 -26.51 0.27 -19.48
CA LYS A 197 -27.88 -0.26 -19.41
C LYS A 197 -28.08 -1.63 -20.07
N THR A 198 -27.09 -2.12 -20.83
CA THR A 198 -27.08 -3.51 -21.34
C THR A 198 -26.79 -4.53 -20.23
N PHE A 199 -26.25 -4.09 -19.10
CA PHE A 199 -25.94 -4.94 -17.95
C PHE A 199 -26.98 -4.79 -16.84
N ASN A 200 -27.21 -5.89 -16.12
CA ASN A 200 -28.14 -5.93 -15.00
C ASN A 200 -27.53 -5.50 -13.67
N LYS A 201 -26.21 -5.30 -13.58
CA LYS A 201 -25.54 -4.89 -12.34
C LYS A 201 -24.58 -3.76 -12.62
N THR A 202 -24.71 -2.68 -11.85
CA THR A 202 -23.83 -1.51 -11.94
C THR A 202 -23.20 -1.24 -10.59
N TYR A 203 -21.88 -1.16 -10.53
CA TYR A 203 -21.17 -0.60 -9.39
C TYR A 203 -20.93 0.89 -9.64
N VAL A 204 -21.06 1.71 -8.61
CA VAL A 204 -20.63 3.11 -8.64
C VAL A 204 -19.60 3.28 -7.56
N VAL A 205 -18.39 3.70 -7.91
CA VAL A 205 -17.28 3.88 -6.96
C VAL A 205 -17.02 5.37 -6.82
N GLY A 206 -17.08 5.86 -5.58
CA GLY A 206 -17.00 7.27 -5.22
C GLY A 206 -18.29 7.80 -4.60
N GLY A 207 -18.16 8.83 -3.76
CA GLY A 207 -19.29 9.54 -3.14
C GLY A 207 -20.06 10.45 -4.12
N GLU A 208 -21.13 11.09 -3.65
CA GLU A 208 -21.94 12.00 -4.47
C GLU A 208 -21.19 13.26 -4.94
N SER A 209 -20.11 13.62 -4.24
CA SER A 209 -19.20 14.67 -4.66
C SER A 209 -18.37 14.29 -5.91
N SER A 210 -18.19 13.00 -6.15
CA SER A 210 -17.45 12.41 -7.28
C SER A 210 -18.38 11.96 -8.40
N VAL A 211 -19.45 11.22 -8.07
CA VAL A 211 -20.48 10.77 -9.02
C VAL A 211 -21.84 11.07 -8.41
N SER A 212 -22.57 12.05 -8.92
CA SER A 212 -23.80 12.54 -8.28
C SER A 212 -25.01 11.64 -8.50
N LYS A 213 -26.12 11.94 -7.81
CA LYS A 213 -27.41 11.25 -8.01
C LYS A 213 -27.91 11.36 -9.46
N ASN A 214 -27.58 12.44 -10.16
CA ASN A 214 -27.99 12.63 -11.56
C ASN A 214 -27.39 11.54 -12.48
N VAL A 215 -26.13 11.17 -12.23
CA VAL A 215 -25.49 10.06 -12.95
C VAL A 215 -26.09 8.71 -12.52
N VAL A 216 -26.25 8.51 -11.21
CA VAL A 216 -26.77 7.23 -10.68
C VAL A 216 -28.20 6.93 -11.14
N ASN A 217 -29.07 7.93 -11.22
CA ASN A 217 -30.44 7.77 -11.66
C ASN A 217 -30.57 7.33 -13.14
N LYS A 218 -29.48 7.40 -13.92
CA LYS A 218 -29.42 6.91 -15.30
C LYS A 218 -29.00 5.44 -15.41
N LEU A 219 -28.62 4.80 -14.31
CA LEU A 219 -28.04 3.45 -14.27
C LEU A 219 -29.02 2.44 -13.65
N LYS A 220 -28.85 1.15 -13.94
CA LYS A 220 -29.71 0.06 -13.42
C LYS A 220 -29.02 -0.69 -12.27
N ASN A 221 -29.79 -1.05 -11.24
CA ASN A 221 -29.38 -1.93 -10.13
C ASN A 221 -28.02 -1.54 -9.54
N VAL A 222 -27.94 -0.30 -9.07
CA VAL A 222 -26.69 0.32 -8.61
C VAL A 222 -26.33 -0.14 -7.21
N ILE A 223 -25.09 -0.58 -7.04
CA ILE A 223 -24.42 -0.73 -5.75
C ILE A 223 -23.33 0.34 -5.67
N ARG A 224 -23.43 1.24 -4.68
CA ARG A 224 -22.45 2.32 -4.51
C ARG A 224 -21.44 2.00 -3.41
N PHE A 225 -20.16 2.19 -3.71
CA PHE A 225 -19.06 2.20 -2.73
C PHE A 225 -18.55 3.62 -2.55
N ALA A 226 -18.72 4.18 -1.36
CA ALA A 226 -18.30 5.56 -1.05
C ALA A 226 -17.85 5.67 0.41
N GLY A 227 -16.57 5.96 0.63
CA GLY A 227 -15.97 6.26 1.93
C GLY A 227 -15.92 7.77 2.22
N ALA A 228 -15.38 8.13 3.38
CA ALA A 228 -15.08 9.53 3.71
C ALA A 228 -13.97 10.10 2.81
N ASP A 229 -13.03 9.25 2.41
CA ASP A 229 -11.97 9.54 1.45
C ASP A 229 -11.72 8.35 0.50
N ARG A 230 -10.64 8.44 -0.27
CA ARG A 230 -10.23 7.39 -1.21
C ARG A 230 -9.80 6.09 -0.51
N THR A 231 -9.25 6.19 0.70
CA THR A 231 -8.74 5.07 1.48
C THR A 231 -9.90 4.26 2.06
N ASP A 232 -10.93 4.94 2.57
CA ASP A 232 -12.18 4.30 3.00
C ASP A 232 -13.02 3.79 1.84
N THR A 233 -13.00 4.47 0.68
CA THR A 233 -13.66 3.96 -0.52
C THR A 233 -13.01 2.67 -0.99
N ASN A 234 -11.67 2.61 -0.99
CA ASN A 234 -10.90 1.39 -1.26
C ASN A 234 -11.27 0.27 -0.27
N ALA A 235 -11.36 0.55 1.04
CA ALA A 235 -11.78 -0.43 2.04
C ALA A 235 -13.17 -1.00 1.78
N LYS A 236 -14.15 -0.16 1.39
CA LYS A 236 -15.52 -0.61 1.07
C LYS A 236 -15.58 -1.49 -0.17
N VAL A 237 -14.77 -1.18 -1.18
CA VAL A 237 -14.63 -2.04 -2.36
C VAL A 237 -14.03 -3.37 -1.94
N MET A 238 -12.93 -3.36 -1.19
CA MET A 238 -12.28 -4.60 -0.75
C MET A 238 -13.23 -5.47 0.09
N ASP A 239 -13.92 -4.88 1.07
CA ASP A 239 -14.84 -5.59 1.93
C ASP A 239 -15.97 -6.27 1.13
N TYR A 240 -16.55 -5.59 0.15
CA TYR A 240 -17.62 -6.18 -0.67
C TYR A 240 -17.15 -7.36 -1.53
N PHE A 241 -15.98 -7.26 -2.17
CA PHE A 241 -15.52 -8.26 -3.14
C PHE A 241 -14.73 -9.42 -2.53
N TYR A 242 -14.21 -9.23 -1.30
CA TYR A 242 -13.32 -10.19 -0.66
C TYR A 242 -13.76 -10.65 0.74
N SER A 243 -14.84 -10.11 1.33
CA SER A 243 -15.28 -10.39 2.72
C SER A 243 -15.29 -11.86 3.15
N ASP A 244 -15.69 -12.75 2.23
CA ASP A 244 -15.90 -14.18 2.49
C ASP A 244 -14.87 -15.05 1.75
N LYS A 245 -13.78 -14.45 1.25
CA LYS A 245 -12.74 -15.15 0.50
C LYS A 245 -11.54 -15.44 1.39
N ALA A 246 -10.98 -16.64 1.23
CA ALA A 246 -9.62 -16.90 1.68
C ALA A 246 -8.65 -16.12 0.77
N LEU A 247 -7.86 -15.21 1.36
CA LEU A 247 -6.95 -14.35 0.62
C LEU A 247 -5.52 -14.77 0.89
N ASN A 248 -4.78 -15.09 -0.17
CA ASN A 248 -3.38 -15.46 0.00
C ASN A 248 -2.49 -14.23 0.19
N ASN A 249 -2.77 -13.16 -0.56
CA ASN A 249 -1.92 -11.98 -0.68
C ASN A 249 -2.74 -10.69 -0.56
N VAL A 250 -2.11 -9.63 -0.07
CA VAL A 250 -2.60 -8.25 -0.21
C VAL A 250 -1.49 -7.40 -0.82
N PHE A 251 -1.81 -6.72 -1.92
CA PHE A 251 -0.91 -5.78 -2.56
C PHE A 251 -1.11 -4.40 -1.94
N VAL A 252 -0.02 -3.71 -1.62
CA VAL A 252 -0.04 -2.40 -0.97
C VAL A 252 0.60 -1.39 -1.90
N ALA A 253 -0.15 -0.38 -2.31
CA ALA A 253 0.32 0.66 -3.24
C ALA A 253 -0.11 2.05 -2.76
N LYS A 254 0.60 3.08 -3.25
CA LYS A 254 0.29 4.48 -2.95
C LYS A 254 -1.11 4.85 -3.43
N ASN A 255 -1.81 5.70 -2.66
CA ASN A 255 -3.21 6.04 -2.93
C ASN A 255 -3.42 7.26 -3.86
N GLY A 256 -2.36 7.90 -4.34
CA GLY A 256 -2.47 9.07 -5.22
C GLY A 256 -2.77 10.40 -4.53
N MET A 257 -2.64 10.52 -3.19
CA MET A 257 -2.93 11.77 -2.48
C MET A 257 -1.93 12.88 -2.82
N VAL A 258 -0.65 12.55 -2.97
CA VAL A 258 0.39 13.50 -3.34
C VAL A 258 0.24 13.91 -4.82
N GLY A 259 0.00 12.94 -5.70
CA GLY A 259 -0.39 13.22 -7.08
C GLY A 259 -1.00 12.03 -7.80
N GLU A 260 -1.74 12.29 -8.87
CA GLU A 260 -2.36 11.24 -9.69
C GLU A 260 -1.34 10.20 -10.17
N GLY A 261 -0.11 10.62 -10.44
CA GLY A 261 0.98 9.76 -10.87
C GLY A 261 1.37 8.64 -9.89
N ASP A 262 1.03 8.76 -8.60
CA ASP A 262 1.32 7.70 -7.61
C ASP A 262 0.38 6.50 -7.73
N LEU A 263 -0.73 6.63 -8.48
CA LEU A 263 -1.64 5.51 -8.76
C LEU A 263 -1.08 4.53 -9.80
N ILE A 264 0.04 4.85 -10.46
CA ILE A 264 0.56 4.04 -11.56
C ILE A 264 1.00 2.65 -11.10
N ASP A 265 1.57 2.53 -9.91
CA ASP A 265 2.01 1.24 -9.35
C ASP A 265 0.80 0.34 -9.06
N ALA A 266 -0.26 0.94 -8.51
CA ALA A 266 -1.54 0.27 -8.27
C ALA A 266 -2.24 -0.14 -9.57
N LEU A 267 -2.17 0.70 -10.62
CA LEU A 267 -2.64 0.37 -11.96
C LEU A 267 -1.87 -0.82 -12.54
N SER A 268 -0.54 -0.82 -12.47
CA SER A 268 0.30 -1.88 -13.01
C SER A 268 0.08 -3.23 -12.32
N VAL A 269 -0.16 -3.24 -11.00
CA VAL A 269 -0.39 -4.49 -10.25
C VAL A 269 -1.84 -4.97 -10.27
N GLY A 270 -2.80 -4.14 -10.70
CA GLY A 270 -4.22 -4.48 -10.79
C GLY A 270 -4.50 -5.84 -11.46
N PRO A 271 -3.95 -6.13 -12.65
CA PRO A 271 -4.14 -7.43 -13.33
C PRO A 271 -3.51 -8.61 -12.59
N VAL A 272 -2.44 -8.39 -11.82
CA VAL A 272 -1.85 -9.42 -10.95
C VAL A 272 -2.80 -9.70 -9.79
N GLY A 273 -3.32 -8.66 -9.14
CA GLY A 273 -4.33 -8.79 -8.08
C GLY A 273 -5.56 -9.56 -8.57
N ALA A 274 -6.07 -9.22 -9.76
CA ALA A 274 -7.21 -9.92 -10.36
C ALA A 274 -6.93 -11.42 -10.59
N LYS A 275 -5.72 -11.75 -11.06
CA LYS A 275 -5.29 -13.14 -11.34
C LYS A 275 -5.00 -13.94 -10.08
N GLU A 276 -4.68 -13.28 -8.97
CA GLU A 276 -4.43 -13.91 -7.66
C GLU A 276 -5.62 -13.84 -6.72
N ASP A 277 -6.78 -13.36 -7.18
CA ASP A 277 -7.95 -13.12 -6.33
C ASP A 277 -7.59 -12.28 -5.08
N SER A 278 -6.67 -11.34 -5.25
CA SER A 278 -6.02 -10.59 -4.18
C SER A 278 -6.31 -9.09 -4.27
N PRO A 279 -6.68 -8.43 -3.16
CA PRO A 279 -6.97 -7.00 -3.15
C PRO A 279 -5.71 -6.15 -3.39
N VAL A 280 -5.94 -4.97 -3.97
CA VAL A 280 -4.95 -3.88 -4.03
C VAL A 280 -5.39 -2.80 -3.04
N LEU A 281 -4.72 -2.77 -1.90
CA LEU A 281 -4.93 -1.80 -0.84
C LEU A 281 -4.21 -0.49 -1.21
N LEU A 282 -4.98 0.60 -1.21
CA LEU A 282 -4.48 1.93 -1.51
C LEU A 282 -4.31 2.71 -0.20
N ALA A 283 -3.08 3.03 0.15
CA ALA A 283 -2.78 3.91 1.28
C ALA A 283 -1.46 4.65 1.04
N ASP A 284 -1.27 5.76 1.76
CA ASP A 284 -0.02 6.51 1.74
C ASP A 284 0.70 6.28 3.07
N LYS A 285 0.63 7.22 4.02
CA LYS A 285 1.35 7.12 5.29
C LYS A 285 0.77 6.13 6.30
N THR A 286 -0.54 5.97 6.36
CA THR A 286 -1.23 5.16 7.41
C THR A 286 -2.45 4.45 6.85
N LEU A 287 -2.82 3.31 7.44
CA LEU A 287 -4.11 2.65 7.19
C LEU A 287 -5.28 3.43 7.80
N SER A 288 -6.43 3.46 7.11
CA SER A 288 -7.67 3.89 7.76
C SER A 288 -8.20 2.80 8.72
N THR A 289 -9.07 3.17 9.67
CA THR A 289 -9.72 2.20 10.56
C THR A 289 -10.44 1.10 9.78
N SER A 290 -11.10 1.45 8.67
CA SER A 290 -11.78 0.50 7.79
C SER A 290 -10.81 -0.51 7.17
N GLN A 291 -9.64 -0.05 6.73
CA GLN A 291 -8.61 -0.93 6.18
C GLN A 291 -7.98 -1.81 7.26
N LYS A 292 -7.71 -1.28 8.47
CA LYS A 292 -7.22 -2.08 9.61
C LYS A 292 -8.19 -3.21 9.93
N ASN A 293 -9.49 -2.92 9.94
CA ASN A 293 -10.53 -3.93 10.18
C ASN A 293 -10.57 -4.98 9.07
N PHE A 294 -10.44 -4.57 7.80
CA PHE A 294 -10.35 -5.50 6.68
C PHE A 294 -9.15 -6.44 6.81
N ILE A 295 -7.97 -5.90 7.15
CA ILE A 295 -6.74 -6.70 7.35
C ILE A 295 -6.90 -7.67 8.52
N LYS A 296 -7.46 -7.23 9.66
CA LYS A 296 -7.70 -8.09 10.84
C LYS A 296 -8.73 -9.19 10.60
N LYS A 297 -9.65 -9.00 9.67
CA LYS A 297 -10.72 -9.97 9.35
C LYS A 297 -10.21 -11.15 8.52
N HIS A 298 -9.11 -10.99 7.79
CA HIS A 298 -8.62 -12.00 6.85
C HIS A 298 -7.25 -12.53 7.30
N GLU A 299 -7.02 -13.81 7.04
CA GLU A 299 -5.69 -14.39 7.14
C GLU A 299 -4.98 -14.20 5.80
N PHE A 300 -3.76 -13.68 5.83
CA PHE A 300 -2.89 -13.57 4.66
C PHE A 300 -1.59 -14.34 4.91
N SER A 301 -1.17 -15.14 3.94
CA SER A 301 0.14 -15.79 3.99
C SER A 301 1.23 -14.94 3.34
N LYS A 302 0.85 -13.90 2.61
CA LYS A 302 1.75 -13.00 1.85
C LYS A 302 1.29 -11.56 1.93
N VAL A 303 2.23 -10.64 2.01
CA VAL A 303 2.00 -9.20 1.83
C VAL A 303 2.99 -8.71 0.79
N THR A 304 2.50 -7.97 -0.21
CA THR A 304 3.33 -7.47 -1.30
C THR A 304 3.33 -5.94 -1.33
N GLN A 305 4.47 -5.31 -1.04
CA GLN A 305 4.67 -3.89 -1.29
C GLN A 305 4.86 -3.64 -2.78
N VAL A 306 4.16 -2.66 -3.33
CA VAL A 306 4.24 -2.29 -4.75
C VAL A 306 4.64 -0.83 -4.86
N GLY A 307 5.77 -0.57 -5.52
CA GLY A 307 6.41 0.74 -5.52
C GLY A 307 7.09 1.09 -4.20
N ASP A 308 7.69 2.27 -4.18
CA ASP A 308 8.44 2.85 -3.05
C ASP A 308 8.06 4.34 -2.88
N GLY A 309 8.55 4.95 -1.80
CA GLY A 309 8.45 6.38 -1.54
C GLY A 309 7.06 6.82 -1.10
N GLY A 310 6.44 6.10 -0.16
CA GLY A 310 5.19 6.54 0.46
C GLY A 310 4.40 5.46 1.19
N ASN A 311 4.54 4.18 0.83
CA ASN A 311 3.73 3.07 1.35
C ASN A 311 4.48 2.10 2.29
N GLU A 312 5.75 2.34 2.60
CA GLU A 312 6.58 1.45 3.43
C GLU A 312 6.06 1.35 4.87
N ASN A 313 5.56 2.46 5.41
CA ASN A 313 4.94 2.48 6.74
C ASN A 313 3.68 1.62 6.79
N VAL A 314 2.82 1.74 5.77
CA VAL A 314 1.61 0.94 5.66
C VAL A 314 1.94 -0.53 5.49
N PHE A 315 2.90 -0.87 4.63
CA PHE A 315 3.35 -2.25 4.44
C PHE A 315 3.76 -2.89 5.77
N ARG A 316 4.56 -2.18 6.59
CA ARG A 316 4.92 -2.62 7.94
C ARG A 316 3.73 -2.70 8.89
N GLU A 317 2.85 -1.70 8.87
CA GLU A 317 1.65 -1.68 9.71
C GLU A 317 0.77 -2.92 9.45
N ILE A 318 0.61 -3.32 8.18
CA ILE A 318 -0.10 -4.54 7.80
C ILE A 318 0.60 -5.78 8.37
N LEU A 319 1.92 -5.89 8.20
CA LEU A 319 2.68 -7.02 8.72
C LEU A 319 2.55 -7.15 10.24
N ASN A 320 2.62 -6.04 10.96
CA ASN A 320 2.47 -6.01 12.43
C ASN A 320 1.08 -6.48 12.84
N ILE A 321 0.03 -5.96 12.19
CA ILE A 321 -1.36 -6.40 12.43
C ILE A 321 -1.49 -7.92 12.24
N LEU A 322 -0.90 -8.47 11.18
CA LEU A 322 -1.02 -9.89 10.85
C LEU A 322 -0.17 -10.81 11.73
N LYS A 323 0.98 -10.33 12.24
CA LYS A 323 1.82 -11.07 13.21
C LYS A 323 1.26 -11.03 14.64
N GLY A 324 0.16 -10.30 14.87
CA GLY A 324 -0.34 -10.04 16.22
C GLY A 324 0.65 -9.22 17.07
N GLU A 325 1.61 -8.56 16.42
CA GLU A 325 2.60 -7.72 17.05
C GLU A 325 2.00 -6.33 17.21
N GLU A 326 1.71 -5.92 18.45
CA GLU A 326 1.45 -4.52 18.75
C GLU A 326 2.76 -3.73 18.66
N VAL A 327 3.17 -3.35 17.45
CA VAL A 327 4.27 -2.39 17.24
C VAL A 327 3.76 -1.21 16.42
N PRO A 328 3.91 0.04 16.92
CA PRO A 328 3.36 1.21 16.27
C PRO A 328 3.94 1.40 14.86
N GLY A 329 3.09 1.71 13.88
CA GLY A 329 3.54 2.47 12.72
C GLY A 329 4.26 3.73 13.21
N ALA A 330 5.25 4.23 12.44
CA ALA A 330 6.13 5.35 12.78
C ALA A 330 5.56 6.24 13.90
N ILE A 331 6.08 6.07 15.11
CA ILE A 331 5.52 6.70 16.30
C ILE A 331 5.53 8.21 16.09
N THR A 332 4.39 8.87 16.26
CA THR A 332 4.36 10.34 16.20
C THR A 332 5.22 10.90 17.33
N ASN A 333 5.68 12.15 17.18
CA ASN A 333 6.38 12.85 18.26
C ASN A 333 5.58 12.86 19.58
N ALA A 334 4.24 12.90 19.50
CA ALA A 334 3.35 12.81 20.66
C ALA A 334 3.30 11.41 21.27
N GLU A 335 3.13 10.37 20.47
CA GLU A 335 3.14 8.98 20.95
C GLU A 335 4.50 8.59 21.53
N PHE A 336 5.59 9.09 20.95
CA PHE A 336 6.95 8.85 21.44
C PHE A 336 7.10 9.39 22.86
N ARG A 337 6.68 10.63 23.09
CA ARG A 337 6.67 11.25 24.43
C ARG A 337 5.87 10.44 25.44
N ASN A 338 4.70 9.94 25.05
CA ASN A 338 3.85 9.15 25.95
C ASN A 338 4.51 7.82 26.37
N LYS A 339 5.40 7.25 25.54
CA LYS A 339 6.16 6.03 25.88
C LYS A 339 7.38 6.26 26.77
N LEU A 340 7.90 7.49 26.85
CA LEU A 340 9.14 7.77 27.60
C LEU A 340 9.01 7.46 29.11
N PRO A 341 7.92 7.83 29.81
CA PRO A 341 7.75 7.44 31.22
C PRO A 341 7.78 5.93 31.46
N GLU A 342 7.21 5.13 30.56
CA GLU A 342 7.19 3.65 30.64
C GLU A 342 8.60 3.05 30.51
N LEU A 343 9.47 3.71 29.74
CA LEU A 343 10.87 3.32 29.55
C LEU A 343 11.79 3.86 30.67
N GLY A 344 11.21 4.47 31.72
CA GLY A 344 11.93 4.96 32.89
C GLY A 344 12.57 6.33 32.70
N TRP A 345 12.05 7.15 31.78
CA TRP A 345 12.50 8.52 31.55
C TRP A 345 11.63 9.51 32.31
N GLN A 346 12.26 10.52 32.91
CA GLN A 346 11.57 11.54 33.70
C GLN A 346 11.67 12.90 33.01
N LEU A 347 10.55 13.62 32.95
CA LEU A 347 10.53 14.99 32.45
C LEU A 347 11.25 15.92 33.45
N GLU A 348 12.29 16.63 33.02
CA GLU A 348 13.05 17.59 33.85
C GLU A 348 13.15 18.96 33.14
N GLY A 349 12.73 20.05 33.79
CA GLY A 349 12.94 21.44 33.31
C GLY A 349 11.66 22.27 33.08
N GLU A 350 11.83 23.57 32.84
CA GLU A 350 10.73 24.54 32.60
C GLU A 350 10.24 24.59 31.14
N THR A 351 11.01 24.05 30.18
CA THR A 351 10.58 23.86 28.80
C THR A 351 10.03 22.45 28.60
N THR A 352 8.94 22.32 27.83
CA THR A 352 7.96 21.22 27.97
C THR A 352 8.46 19.82 27.57
N TYR A 353 9.68 19.65 27.04
CA TYR A 353 10.10 18.39 26.40
C TYR A 353 11.60 18.07 26.59
N VAL A 354 12.04 17.89 27.83
CA VAL A 354 13.36 17.34 28.16
C VAL A 354 13.18 16.13 29.08
N TYR A 355 13.55 14.95 28.60
CA TYR A 355 13.42 13.69 29.34
C TYR A 355 14.79 13.13 29.70
N MET A 356 14.99 12.77 30.97
CA MET A 356 16.27 12.34 31.53
C MET A 356 16.16 10.99 32.27
N GLN A 357 17.22 10.19 32.26
CA GLN A 357 17.34 8.95 33.05
C GLN A 357 18.66 8.98 33.86
N LYS A 358 18.57 8.75 35.18
CA LYS A 358 19.72 8.73 36.12
C LYS A 358 20.17 7.29 36.39
N ASN A 359 21.46 7.09 36.69
CA ASN A 359 21.99 5.76 37.05
C ASN A 359 21.52 5.30 38.45
N LYS A 360 21.74 4.02 38.77
CA LYS A 360 21.27 3.35 40.00
C LYS A 360 21.77 3.96 41.33
N GLU A 361 22.78 4.83 41.30
CA GLU A 361 23.39 5.41 42.50
C GLU A 361 23.15 6.93 42.66
N GLY A 362 22.47 7.58 41.72
CA GLY A 362 21.94 8.94 41.91
C GLY A 362 22.96 10.09 41.95
N THR A 363 24.24 9.87 41.66
CA THR A 363 25.30 10.89 41.83
C THR A 363 26.29 11.06 40.67
N GLY A 364 26.02 10.56 39.45
CA GLY A 364 26.93 10.69 38.29
C GLY A 364 26.36 11.45 37.11
N ASN A 365 27.17 12.34 36.51
CA ASN A 365 26.83 13.32 35.48
C ASN A 365 26.28 12.70 34.16
N ILE A 366 25.05 13.14 33.84
CA ILE A 366 24.34 13.27 32.54
C ILE A 366 24.20 11.98 31.70
N GLN A 367 23.01 11.39 31.47
CA GLN A 367 21.64 11.84 31.14
C GLN A 367 21.44 12.04 29.63
N MET A 368 20.95 11.00 28.93
CA MET A 368 20.35 11.23 27.62
C MET A 368 19.19 12.23 27.80
N GLY A 369 19.17 13.27 26.97
CA GLY A 369 18.13 14.29 26.93
C GLY A 369 17.44 14.23 25.58
N ILE A 370 16.18 13.84 25.54
CA ILE A 370 15.36 14.02 24.33
C ILE A 370 14.89 15.46 24.36
N ILE A 371 15.43 16.30 23.48
CA ILE A 371 15.16 17.73 23.45
C ILE A 371 14.36 18.03 22.19
N ASN A 372 13.21 18.68 22.37
CA ASN A 372 12.39 19.23 21.30
C ASN A 372 11.85 18.20 20.29
N ALA A 373 10.57 17.87 20.44
CA ALA A 373 9.81 17.04 19.51
C ALA A 373 8.66 17.86 18.89
N GLU A 374 8.97 19.04 18.35
CA GLU A 374 8.10 19.78 17.42
C GLU A 374 8.04 19.12 16.04
N ASP A 375 7.10 19.53 15.18
CA ASP A 375 6.77 18.91 13.89
C ASP A 375 7.96 18.76 12.90
N THR A 376 9.12 19.34 13.20
CA THR A 376 10.31 19.38 12.35
C THR A 376 11.33 18.26 12.60
N GLY A 377 11.29 17.55 13.75
CA GLY A 377 12.25 16.48 14.05
C GLY A 377 12.19 15.93 15.48
N ILE A 378 13.06 14.95 15.78
CA ILE A 378 13.37 14.46 17.14
C ILE A 378 14.87 14.62 17.36
N TYR A 379 15.26 15.40 18.37
CA TYR A 379 16.66 15.56 18.75
C TYR A 379 16.98 14.75 20.01
N ILE A 380 18.05 13.97 19.94
CA ILE A 380 18.53 13.14 21.04
C ILE A 380 19.95 13.61 21.39
N GLY A 381 20.10 14.23 22.55
CA GLY A 381 21.41 14.49 23.16
C GLY A 381 21.83 13.31 24.02
N LEU A 382 22.96 12.68 23.72
CA LEU A 382 23.63 11.71 24.59
C LEU A 382 24.80 12.42 25.27
N LEU A 383 24.53 13.03 26.41
CA LEU A 383 25.51 13.86 27.11
C LEU A 383 26.36 13.02 28.08
N GLY A 384 27.60 13.44 28.32
CA GLY A 384 28.54 12.86 29.29
C GLY A 384 29.80 12.22 28.67
N ASP A 385 30.87 12.10 29.47
CA ASP A 385 32.19 11.57 29.06
C ASP A 385 32.20 10.04 28.87
N SER A 386 31.12 9.34 29.25
CA SER A 386 30.95 7.88 29.13
C SER A 386 29.45 7.50 29.10
N PRO A 387 28.73 7.76 28.00
CA PRO A 387 27.30 7.52 27.94
C PRO A 387 26.96 6.03 28.10
N GLU A 388 26.07 5.70 29.05
CA GLU A 388 25.56 4.35 29.19
C GLU A 388 24.55 4.04 28.07
N PHE A 389 24.97 3.21 27.12
CA PHE A 389 24.09 2.63 26.10
C PHE A 389 23.21 1.53 26.70
N SER A 390 22.24 1.91 27.52
CA SER A 390 21.32 0.99 28.19
C SER A 390 20.30 0.37 27.22
N ALA A 391 19.53 -0.60 27.72
CA ALA A 391 18.43 -1.20 26.96
C ALA A 391 17.33 -0.19 26.61
N SER A 392 17.09 0.83 27.45
CA SER A 392 16.10 1.88 27.20
C SER A 392 16.50 2.77 26.03
N VAL A 393 17.79 3.12 25.88
CA VAL A 393 18.32 3.88 24.73
C VAL A 393 18.10 3.11 23.43
N LYS A 394 18.43 1.81 23.43
CA LYS A 394 18.20 0.94 22.27
C LYS A 394 16.72 0.90 21.87
N GLU A 395 15.84 0.88 22.87
CA GLU A 395 14.40 0.86 22.64
C GLU A 395 13.87 2.20 22.11
N CYS A 396 14.34 3.33 22.64
CA CYS A 396 14.01 4.65 22.10
C CYS A 396 14.44 4.79 20.63
N LEU A 397 15.66 4.37 20.29
CA LEU A 397 16.14 4.43 18.91
C LEU A 397 15.34 3.52 17.98
N LYS A 398 14.88 2.35 18.45
CA LYS A 398 13.97 1.48 17.69
C LYS A 398 12.57 2.07 17.54
N LEU A 399 12.08 2.83 18.52
CA LEU A 399 10.80 3.51 18.38
C LEU A 399 10.86 4.59 17.28
N ILE A 400 11.97 5.32 17.19
CA ILE A 400 12.15 6.41 16.22
C ILE A 400 12.59 5.91 14.83
N LEU A 401 13.47 4.91 14.81
CA LEU A 401 14.02 4.26 13.62
C LEU A 401 13.72 2.75 13.72
N PRO A 402 12.51 2.30 13.32
CA PRO A 402 12.08 0.92 13.52
C PRO A 402 13.00 -0.14 12.93
N THR A 403 13.61 0.11 11.76
CA THR A 403 14.48 -0.88 11.11
C THR A 403 15.96 -0.58 11.31
N LYS A 404 16.31 0.69 11.56
CA LYS A 404 17.70 1.15 11.65
C LYS A 404 18.13 1.60 13.04
N GLY A 405 17.25 1.59 14.03
CA GLY A 405 17.54 2.02 15.40
C GLY A 405 18.57 1.13 16.09
N GLY A 406 18.55 -0.18 15.81
CA GLY A 406 19.59 -1.10 16.27
C GLY A 406 20.96 -0.88 15.61
N GLU A 407 20.96 -0.52 14.32
CA GLU A 407 22.17 -0.16 13.58
C GLU A 407 22.78 1.13 14.13
N LEU A 408 21.96 2.18 14.29
CA LEU A 408 22.37 3.43 14.90
C LEU A 408 22.87 3.22 16.34
N TYR A 409 22.17 2.42 17.14
CA TYR A 409 22.62 2.06 18.49
C TYR A 409 24.03 1.43 18.49
N ASN A 410 24.32 0.55 17.52
CA ASN A 410 25.65 -0.06 17.39
C ASN A 410 26.72 0.94 16.94
N ILE A 411 26.37 1.87 16.04
CA ILE A 411 27.26 2.96 15.61
C ILE A 411 27.64 3.82 16.81
N LEU A 412 26.65 4.24 17.60
CA LEU A 412 26.86 5.11 18.76
C LEU A 412 27.66 4.40 19.88
N LYS A 413 27.49 3.09 20.03
CA LYS A 413 28.26 2.27 20.98
C LYS A 413 29.73 2.06 20.54
N GLY A 414 30.02 2.20 19.25
CA GLY A 414 31.35 2.07 18.68
C GLY A 414 32.15 3.38 18.70
N LYS A 415 33.36 3.35 18.13
CA LYS A 415 34.05 4.59 17.73
C LYS A 415 33.48 5.05 16.39
N PHE A 416 33.07 6.31 16.30
CA PHE A 416 32.56 6.92 15.07
C PHE A 416 33.16 8.32 14.87
N GLU A 417 33.00 8.87 13.67
CA GLU A 417 33.28 10.26 13.33
C GLU A 417 31.97 10.98 12.98
N ASP A 418 32.00 12.31 13.01
CA ASP A 418 30.86 13.14 12.59
C ASP A 418 30.37 12.74 11.20
N GLN A 419 29.10 12.39 11.08
CA GLN A 419 28.54 11.87 9.83
C GLN A 419 27.04 12.12 9.69
N ILE A 420 26.58 12.12 8.45
CA ILE A 420 25.16 12.19 8.08
C ILE A 420 24.76 10.84 7.49
N LEU A 421 23.76 10.21 8.09
CA LEU A 421 23.20 8.93 7.70
C LEU A 421 21.80 9.13 7.12
N GLN A 422 21.38 8.20 6.27
CA GLN A 422 20.00 8.08 5.80
C GLN A 422 19.43 6.77 6.33
N LEU A 423 18.64 6.86 7.40
CA LEU A 423 18.13 5.71 8.15
C LEU A 423 16.61 5.78 8.21
N ASP A 424 15.93 4.69 7.83
CA ASP A 424 14.46 4.66 7.74
C ASP A 424 13.86 5.82 6.92
N GLY A 425 14.59 6.26 5.89
CA GLY A 425 14.23 7.39 5.05
C GLY A 425 14.47 8.76 5.69
N LYS A 426 14.89 8.82 6.96
CA LYS A 426 15.18 10.06 7.69
C LYS A 426 16.65 10.44 7.56
N LYS A 427 16.91 11.74 7.48
CA LYS A 427 18.26 12.29 7.71
C LYS A 427 18.59 12.14 9.19
N VAL A 428 19.72 11.50 9.49
CA VAL A 428 20.25 11.35 10.84
C VAL A 428 21.64 11.97 10.88
N GLU A 429 21.83 13.03 11.65
CA GLU A 429 23.16 13.60 11.90
C GLU A 429 23.69 13.07 13.22
N VAL A 430 24.91 12.53 13.21
CA VAL A 430 25.60 12.10 14.42
C VAL A 430 26.86 12.92 14.56
N LYS A 431 27.05 13.56 15.72
CA LYS A 431 28.19 14.46 16.00
C LYS A 431 28.81 14.19 17.37
N ILE A 432 30.10 14.45 17.49
CA ILE A 432 30.86 14.49 18.75
C ILE A 432 31.05 15.95 19.13
N GLY A 433 30.51 16.38 20.27
CA GLY A 433 30.72 17.72 20.80
C GLY A 433 31.35 17.72 22.19
N ASP A 434 31.61 18.91 22.71
CA ASP A 434 32.36 19.12 23.96
C ASP A 434 31.69 18.51 25.21
N MET A 435 30.39 18.19 25.13
CA MET A 435 29.60 17.61 26.22
C MET A 435 29.08 16.19 25.94
N GLY A 436 29.49 15.54 24.85
CA GLY A 436 29.07 14.17 24.51
C GLY A 436 28.70 13.96 23.04
N TYR A 437 27.82 12.99 22.78
CA TYR A 437 27.33 12.67 21.44
C TYR A 437 25.98 13.32 21.16
N TYR A 438 25.80 13.83 19.95
CA TYR A 438 24.54 14.42 19.49
C TYR A 438 23.99 13.60 18.33
N VAL A 439 22.71 13.28 18.40
CA VAL A 439 21.98 12.53 17.37
C VAL A 439 20.73 13.30 16.98
N ASP A 440 20.77 13.94 15.82
CA ASP A 440 19.65 14.71 15.28
C ASP A 440 18.92 13.85 14.25
N ILE A 441 17.66 13.49 14.53
CA ILE A 441 16.83 12.68 13.63
C ILE A 441 15.73 13.58 13.05
N TYR A 442 15.90 13.99 11.80
CA TYR A 442 14.98 14.91 11.14
C TYR A 442 13.73 14.16 10.64
N ASN A 443 12.56 14.77 10.81
CA ASN A 443 11.35 14.27 10.16
C ASN A 443 11.37 14.68 8.68
N ASN A 444 10.86 13.82 7.80
CA ASN A 444 10.69 14.13 6.37
C ASN A 444 9.42 14.93 6.10
#